data_AF-A0A8S3I9I4-F1
#
_entry.id   AF-A0A8S3I9I4-F1
#
_cell.length_a   1.000
_cell.length_b   1.000
_cell.length_c   1.000
_cell.angle_alpha   90.00
_cell.angle_beta   90.00
_cell.angle_gamma   90.00
#
_symmetry.space_group_name_H-M   'P 1'
#
loop_
_entity.id
_entity.type
_entity.pdbx_description
1 polymer ?
#
loop_
_entity_poly.entity_id
_entity_poly.type
_entity_poly.pdbx_seq_one_letter_code
_entity_poly.pdbx_strand_id
1 'polypeptide(L)'
;MAGHNDAASTITCHCGQCYNDQVALDEHKKTSCQRRGFSCEFCNEYLPTSQAMGAHLYQCGNKTDQCPICRKYVRRAIFTYHVYNNCINLDEDYTSSKSSTRGKLIFLLLLLFTPS
;
A
#
# COMPACT_ATOMS: atom_id res chain seq x y z
N MET A 1 -25.35 -40.37 15.23
CA MET A 1 -24.85 -39.11 14.62
C MET A 1 -23.34 -39.17 14.57
N ALA A 2 -22.78 -39.48 13.40
CA ALA A 2 -21.37 -39.30 13.04
C ALA A 2 -21.44 -38.59 11.67
N GLY A 3 -20.79 -37.46 11.39
CA GLY A 3 -19.46 -37.04 11.79
C GLY A 3 -18.65 -36.96 10.49
N HIS A 4 -18.79 -35.88 9.72
CA HIS A 4 -17.86 -35.53 8.65
C HIS A 4 -17.65 -34.02 8.66
N ASN A 5 -16.45 -33.66 9.10
CA ASN A 5 -15.89 -32.32 9.03
C ASN A 5 -15.44 -32.11 7.58
N ASP A 6 -16.21 -31.35 6.80
CA ASP A 6 -15.74 -30.83 5.52
C ASP A 6 -15.46 -29.34 5.70
N ALA A 7 -14.29 -29.04 6.28
CA ALA A 7 -13.70 -27.73 6.09
C ALA A 7 -13.45 -27.60 4.58
N ALA A 8 -14.42 -27.02 3.86
CA ALA A 8 -14.25 -26.70 2.46
C ALA A 8 -12.92 -25.92 2.35
N SER A 9 -11.94 -26.52 1.67
CA SER A 9 -10.64 -25.92 1.43
C SER A 9 -10.82 -24.72 0.50
N THR A 10 -11.31 -23.63 1.03
CA THR A 10 -11.55 -22.40 0.29
C THR A 10 -10.21 -21.69 0.08
N ILE A 11 -9.93 -21.32 -1.17
CA ILE A 11 -8.69 -20.66 -1.57
C ILE A 11 -8.93 -19.15 -1.56
N THR A 12 -8.16 -18.42 -0.75
CA THR A 12 -8.32 -16.98 -0.57
C THR A 12 -7.39 -16.21 -1.51
N CYS A 13 -7.95 -15.25 -2.24
CA CYS A 13 -7.20 -14.29 -3.04
C CYS A 13 -6.56 -13.21 -2.15
N HIS A 14 -5.45 -12.59 -2.57
CA HIS A 14 -4.81 -11.48 -1.84
C HIS A 14 -5.70 -10.22 -1.70
N CYS A 15 -6.84 -10.17 -2.38
CA CYS A 15 -7.89 -9.16 -2.18
C CYS A 15 -8.87 -9.49 -1.05
N GLY A 16 -8.74 -10.65 -0.41
CA GLY A 16 -9.63 -11.12 0.66
C GLY A 16 -10.86 -11.91 0.18
N GLN A 17 -11.06 -12.04 -1.13
CA GLN A 17 -12.15 -12.87 -1.69
C GLN A 17 -11.82 -14.35 -1.64
N CYS A 18 -12.83 -15.17 -1.36
CA CYS A 18 -12.71 -16.61 -1.15
C CYS A 18 -13.34 -17.39 -2.31
N TYR A 19 -12.66 -18.43 -2.78
CA TYR A 19 -13.07 -19.25 -3.92
C TYR A 19 -13.02 -20.73 -3.57
N ASN A 20 -13.97 -21.50 -4.11
CA ASN A 20 -14.07 -22.93 -3.83
C ASN A 20 -13.15 -23.79 -4.71
N ASP A 21 -12.54 -23.19 -5.74
CA ASP A 21 -11.60 -23.85 -6.63
C ASP A 21 -10.54 -22.87 -7.18
N GLN A 22 -9.46 -23.43 -7.74
CA GLN A 22 -8.34 -22.66 -8.28
C GLN A 22 -8.69 -21.95 -9.60
N VAL A 23 -9.63 -22.49 -10.38
CA VAL A 23 -10.00 -21.95 -11.70
C VAL A 23 -10.74 -20.62 -11.53
N ALA A 24 -11.70 -20.56 -10.62
CA ALA A 24 -12.44 -19.36 -10.25
C ALA A 24 -11.53 -18.30 -9.63
N LEU A 25 -10.53 -18.71 -8.84
CA LEU A 25 -9.51 -17.79 -8.33
C LEU A 25 -8.65 -17.19 -9.45
N ASP A 26 -8.23 -18.00 -10.41
CA ASP A 26 -7.38 -17.54 -11.52
C ASP A 26 -8.14 -16.67 -12.51
N GLU A 27 -9.42 -16.96 -12.76
CA GLU A 27 -10.31 -16.08 -13.51
C GLU A 27 -10.50 -14.74 -12.78
N HIS A 28 -10.80 -14.78 -11.48
CA HIS A 28 -10.90 -13.58 -10.66
C HIS A 28 -9.61 -12.75 -10.73
N LYS A 29 -8.43 -13.35 -10.57
CA LYS A 29 -7.12 -12.68 -10.72
C LYS A 29 -6.96 -12.03 -12.10
N LYS A 30 -7.57 -12.60 -13.15
CA LYS A 30 -7.48 -12.10 -14.53
C LYS A 30 -8.51 -11.03 -14.88
N THR A 31 -9.69 -10.99 -14.25
CA THR A 31 -10.79 -10.14 -14.74
C THR A 31 -11.34 -9.18 -13.71
N SER A 32 -11.32 -9.54 -12.42
CA SER A 32 -12.05 -8.81 -11.37
C SER A 32 -11.20 -8.42 -10.16
N CYS A 33 -10.01 -9.00 -10.01
CA CYS A 33 -9.13 -8.70 -8.90
C CYS A 33 -8.55 -7.29 -9.06
N GLN A 34 -9.04 -6.36 -8.24
CA GLN A 34 -8.51 -4.99 -8.18
C GLN A 34 -7.07 -4.95 -7.65
N ARG A 35 -6.60 -6.05 -7.04
CA ARG A 35 -5.21 -6.25 -6.57
C ARG A 35 -4.35 -7.04 -7.56
N ARG A 36 -4.53 -6.83 -8.85
CA ARG A 36 -3.70 -7.41 -9.92
C ARG A 36 -2.38 -6.67 -10.11
N GLY A 37 -1.77 -6.22 -9.01
CA GLY A 37 -0.57 -5.41 -9.01
C GLY A 37 0.57 -6.04 -8.23
N PHE A 38 1.77 -5.58 -8.52
CA PHE A 38 2.97 -5.86 -7.75
C PHE A 38 2.99 -4.89 -6.56
N SER A 39 3.26 -5.38 -5.35
CA SER A 39 3.42 -4.52 -4.17
C SER A 39 4.88 -4.05 -4.07
N CYS A 40 5.09 -2.76 -3.86
CA CYS A 40 6.42 -2.21 -3.65
C CYS A 40 6.89 -2.50 -2.23
N GLU A 41 8.08 -3.06 -2.04
CA GLU A 41 8.64 -3.34 -0.72
C GLU A 41 9.01 -2.08 0.09
N PHE A 42 9.24 -0.95 -0.59
CA PHE A 42 9.68 0.30 0.04
C PHE A 42 8.53 1.18 0.53
N CYS A 43 7.39 1.16 -0.17
CA CYS A 43 6.24 2.01 0.15
C CYS A 43 4.88 1.32 0.11
N ASN A 44 4.85 0.00 -0.11
CA ASN A 44 3.64 -0.82 -0.17
C ASN A 44 2.58 -0.36 -1.20
N GLU A 45 2.98 0.45 -2.18
CA GLU A 45 2.14 0.86 -3.30
C GLU A 45 1.93 -0.32 -4.27
N TYR A 46 0.72 -0.42 -4.81
CA TYR A 46 0.38 -1.45 -5.79
C TYR A 46 0.50 -0.91 -7.21
N LEU A 47 1.33 -1.55 -8.02
CA LEU A 47 1.55 -1.16 -9.41
C LEU A 47 0.93 -2.21 -10.35
N PRO A 48 0.11 -1.82 -11.34
CA PRO A 48 -0.69 -2.76 -12.14
C PRO A 48 0.12 -3.63 -13.10
N THR A 49 1.39 -3.30 -13.38
CA THR A 49 2.24 -4.02 -14.33
C THR A 49 3.68 -4.13 -13.82
N SER A 50 4.41 -5.14 -14.30
CA SER A 50 5.83 -5.36 -13.94
C SER A 50 6.72 -4.22 -14.45
N GLN A 51 6.42 -3.67 -15.62
CA GLN A 51 7.13 -2.51 -16.18
C GLN A 51 6.95 -1.26 -15.31
N ALA A 52 5.71 -0.98 -14.87
CA ALA A 52 5.42 0.12 -13.96
C ALA A 52 6.11 -0.09 -12.60
N MET A 53 6.15 -1.33 -12.10
CA MET A 53 6.88 -1.68 -10.89
C MET A 53 8.39 -1.46 -11.04
N GLY A 54 9.01 -1.88 -12.15
CA GLY A 54 10.45 -1.66 -12.37
C GLY A 54 10.83 -0.18 -12.34
N ALA A 55 10.06 0.67 -13.03
CA ALA A 55 10.26 2.12 -12.99
C ALA A 55 10.01 2.70 -11.58
N HIS A 56 8.99 2.20 -10.89
CA HIS A 56 8.67 2.59 -9.52
C HIS A 56 9.80 2.23 -8.54
N LEU A 57 10.33 1.00 -8.58
CA LEU A 57 11.40 0.54 -7.68
C LEU A 57 12.67 1.36 -7.85
N TYR A 58 13.04 1.70 -9.09
CA TYR A 58 14.20 2.56 -9.33
C TYR A 58 14.03 3.95 -8.67
N GLN A 59 12.82 4.51 -8.67
CA GLN A 59 12.57 5.80 -8.02
C GLN A 59 12.38 5.67 -6.51
N CYS A 60 11.68 4.64 -6.05
CA CYS A 60 11.27 4.44 -4.66
C CYS A 60 12.44 3.91 -3.80
N GLY A 61 13.15 2.89 -4.28
CA GLY A 61 14.32 2.33 -3.61
C GLY A 61 15.43 3.36 -3.45
N ASN A 62 15.75 4.12 -4.51
CA ASN A 62 16.80 5.16 -4.44
C ASN A 62 16.45 6.36 -3.53
N LYS A 63 15.19 6.49 -3.10
CA LYS A 63 14.69 7.62 -2.30
C LYS A 63 14.18 7.19 -0.93
N THR A 64 14.42 5.96 -0.52
CA THR A 64 14.05 5.44 0.80
C THR A 64 15.28 4.92 1.54
N ASP A 65 15.29 5.07 2.86
CA ASP A 65 16.30 4.52 3.74
C ASP A 65 15.61 3.62 4.79
N GLN A 66 16.29 2.55 5.21
CA GLN A 66 15.77 1.67 6.26
C GLN A 66 15.99 2.31 7.63
N CYS A 67 14.91 2.50 8.40
CA CYS A 67 15.00 2.99 9.77
C CYS A 67 15.70 1.95 10.67
N PRO A 68 16.75 2.31 11.42
CA PRO A 68 17.45 1.37 12.29
C PRO A 68 16.61 0.93 13.50
N ILE A 69 15.61 1.71 13.89
CA ILE A 69 14.77 1.46 15.07
C ILE A 69 13.63 0.50 14.72
N CYS A 70 12.79 0.83 13.74
CA CYS A 70 11.62 0.02 13.39
C CYS A 70 11.82 -0.89 12.17
N ARG A 71 12.98 -0.82 11.50
CA ARG A 71 13.33 -1.59 10.28
C ARG A 71 12.44 -1.35 9.06
N LYS A 72 11.55 -0.35 9.11
CA LYS A 72 10.73 0.07 7.97
C LYS A 72 11.53 0.94 7.00
N TYR A 73 11.23 0.80 5.71
CA TYR A 73 11.70 1.75 4.71
C TYR A 73 10.90 3.04 4.79
N VAL A 74 11.61 4.16 4.81
CA VAL A 74 11.03 5.49 4.98
C VAL A 74 11.66 6.41 3.95
N ARG A 75 10.87 7.30 3.34
CA ARG A 75 11.43 8.26 2.37
C ARG A 75 12.46 9.16 3.04
N ARG A 76 13.57 9.38 2.34
CA ARG A 76 14.69 10.20 2.83
C ARG A 76 14.25 11.60 3.26
N ALA A 77 13.26 12.17 2.58
CA ALA A 77 12.68 13.48 2.89
C ALA A 77 12.03 13.58 4.29
N ILE A 78 11.52 12.48 4.85
CA ILE A 78 10.86 12.44 6.16
C ILE A 78 11.61 11.58 7.19
N PHE A 79 12.76 11.01 6.82
CA PHE A 79 13.50 10.05 7.66
C PHE A 79 13.88 10.63 9.02
N THR A 80 14.39 11.86 9.06
CA THR A 80 14.75 12.54 10.32
C THR A 80 13.54 12.72 11.22
N TYR A 81 12.39 13.13 10.65
CA TYR A 81 11.15 13.28 11.42
C TYR A 81 10.68 11.94 11.96
N HIS A 82 10.68 10.89 11.13
CA HIS A 82 10.30 9.54 11.52
C HIS A 82 11.14 9.04 12.71
N VAL A 83 12.47 9.14 12.62
CA VAL A 83 13.37 8.69 13.70
C VAL A 83 13.18 9.51 14.97
N TYR A 84 13.05 10.83 14.84
CA TYR A 84 12.86 11.72 16.00
C TYR A 84 11.52 11.49 16.71
N ASN A 85 10.45 11.21 15.96
CA ASN A 85 9.11 11.01 16.50
C ASN A 85 8.78 9.53 16.73
N ASN A 86 9.71 8.75 17.27
CA ASN A 86 9.47 7.35 17.65
C ASN A 86 8.91 6.46 16.53
N CYS A 87 9.43 6.63 15.31
CA CYS A 87 9.03 5.87 14.12
C CYS A 87 7.58 6.10 13.66
N ILE A 88 7.02 7.28 13.94
CA ILE A 88 5.75 7.70 13.35
C ILE A 88 5.96 7.92 11.84
N ASN A 89 5.23 7.14 11.05
CA ASN A 89 5.12 7.31 9.61
C ASN A 89 4.08 8.40 9.33
N LEU A 90 4.43 9.44 8.58
CA LEU A 90 3.49 10.46 8.12
C LEU A 90 2.65 9.96 6.91
N ASP A 91 2.34 8.68 6.89
CA ASP A 91 1.89 7.97 5.70
C ASP A 91 0.48 7.39 5.91
N GLU A 92 -0.54 8.25 5.96
CA GLU A 92 -1.92 7.85 5.58
C GLU A 92 -2.62 8.83 4.61
N ASP A 93 -2.25 10.13 4.53
CA ASP A 93 -3.04 11.08 3.70
C ASP A 93 -2.29 11.88 2.63
N TYR A 94 -0.95 11.95 2.62
CA TYR A 94 -0.23 12.84 1.67
C TYR A 94 0.09 12.20 0.31
N THR A 95 0.00 10.87 0.15
CA THR A 95 0.52 10.20 -1.05
C THR A 95 -0.52 9.43 -1.86
N SER A 96 -1.80 9.55 -1.53
CA SER A 96 -2.88 9.09 -2.41
C SER A 96 -3.43 10.27 -3.20
N SER A 97 -2.65 10.79 -4.15
CA SER A 97 -3.19 11.60 -5.24
C SER A 97 -2.17 11.72 -6.37
N LYS A 98 -2.06 10.66 -7.15
CA LYS A 98 -1.91 10.75 -8.61
C LYS A 98 -2.58 9.56 -9.30
N SER A 99 -3.85 9.31 -8.95
CA SER A 99 -4.85 8.90 -9.94
C SER A 99 -6.24 9.34 -9.47
N SER A 100 -7.00 9.89 -10.40
CA SER A 100 -8.44 10.14 -10.33
C SER A 100 -8.94 11.45 -9.70
N THR A 101 -9.73 12.12 -10.53
CA THR A 101 -10.38 13.42 -10.42
C THR A 101 -11.47 13.41 -9.35
N ARG A 102 -11.30 14.20 -8.28
CA ARG A 102 -12.30 14.89 -7.42
C ARG A 102 -11.89 14.84 -5.96
N GLY A 103 -11.48 16.00 -5.43
CA GLY A 103 -11.19 16.15 -4.00
C GLY A 103 -10.36 17.41 -3.74
N LYS A 104 -10.91 18.58 -4.06
CA LYS A 104 -10.39 19.86 -3.57
C LYS A 104 -10.84 20.02 -2.12
N LEU A 105 -10.08 20.84 -1.39
CA LEU A 105 -10.26 21.33 -0.01
C LEU A 105 -9.79 20.34 1.07
N ILE A 106 -8.54 20.50 1.52
CA ILE A 106 -8.17 20.87 2.91
C ILE A 106 -6.73 21.41 2.84
N PHE A 107 -6.56 22.66 2.42
CA PHE A 107 -5.28 23.38 2.54
C PHE A 107 -5.53 24.89 2.75
N LEU A 108 -6.42 25.23 3.70
CA LEU A 108 -6.73 26.62 4.04
C LEU A 108 -6.95 26.83 5.54
N LEU A 109 -6.15 26.22 6.43
CA LEU A 109 -6.20 26.53 7.87
C LEU A 109 -4.82 26.58 8.55
N LEU A 110 -3.78 27.10 7.88
CA LEU A 110 -2.49 27.39 8.53
C LEU A 110 -1.95 28.79 8.19
N LEU A 111 -2.81 29.81 8.14
CA LEU A 111 -2.40 31.22 8.09
C LEU A 111 -3.10 32.10 9.13
N LEU A 112 -3.37 31.57 10.33
CA LEU A 112 -3.92 32.36 11.46
C LEU A 112 -3.06 32.29 12.73
N PHE A 113 -1.74 32.17 12.60
CA PHE A 113 -0.83 32.42 13.74
C PHE A 113 0.49 33.01 13.26
N THR A 114 0.50 34.31 12.98
CA THR A 114 1.70 35.14 13.12
C THR A 114 1.45 36.11 14.28
N PRO A 115 2.14 35.96 15.43
CA PRO A 115 2.12 36.97 16.46
C PRO A 115 3.27 37.95 16.20
N SER A 116 2.96 39.22 15.95
CA SER A 116 3.79 40.40 16.24
C SER A 116 2.96 41.65 16.01
#